data_AF-A0A317QRM2-F1
#
_entry.id   AF-A0A317QRM2-F1
#
_cell.length_a   1.000
_cell.length_b   1.000
_cell.length_c   1.000
_cell.angle_alpha   90.00
_cell.angle_beta   90.00
_cell.angle_gamma   90.00
#
_symmetry.space_group_name_H-M   'P 1'
#
loop_
_entity.id
_entity.type
_entity.pdbx_description
1 polymer ?
#
loop_
_entity_poly.entity_id
_entity_poly.type
_entity_poly.pdbx_seq_one_letter_code
_entity_poly.pdbx_strand_id
1 'polypeptide(L)' 'MSAVRAFEAGSGLHVHLARGGQLAGQLLGEIDRLVVEQYPVVAGAGRPALGAHVAPTGFVLDGVRTSPGGPAVLTCSRQR' A
#
# COMPACT_ATOMS: atom_id res chain seq x y z
N MET A 1 -13.43 -1.78 -16.70
CA MET A 1 -13.32 -2.58 -15.47
C MET A 1 -11.87 -2.97 -15.33
N SER A 2 -11.22 -2.72 -14.18
CA SER A 2 -9.81 -3.09 -13.99
C SER A 2 -9.65 -4.61 -13.88
N ALA A 3 -8.45 -5.13 -14.17
CA ALA A 3 -8.14 -6.55 -13.99
C ALA A 3 -8.33 -7.01 -12.53
N VAL A 4 -8.06 -6.11 -11.58
CA VAL A 4 -8.31 -6.33 -10.14
C VAL A 4 -9.79 -6.58 -9.90
N ARG A 5 -10.67 -5.67 -10.35
CA ARG A 5 -12.13 -5.80 -10.19
C ARG A 5 -12.69 -7.04 -10.88
N ALA A 6 -12.16 -7.40 -12.05
CA ALA A 6 -12.55 -8.62 -12.74
C ALA A 6 -12.17 -9.88 -11.96
N PHE A 7 -10.97 -9.90 -11.36
CA PHE A 7 -10.52 -11.01 -10.52
C PHE A 7 -11.36 -11.14 -9.24
N GLU A 8 -11.60 -10.03 -8.53
CA GLU A 8 -12.43 -10.03 -7.31
C GLU A 8 -13.84 -10.53 -7.62
N ALA A 9 -14.44 -10.09 -8.73
CA ALA A 9 -15.78 -10.52 -9.14
C ALA A 9 -15.86 -12.01 -9.51
N GLY A 10 -14.83 -12.56 -10.16
CA GLY A 10 -14.81 -13.96 -10.59
C GLY A 10 -14.42 -14.94 -9.49
N SER A 11 -13.59 -14.53 -8.53
CA SER A 11 -13.05 -15.39 -7.48
C SER A 11 -13.75 -15.23 -6.12
N GLY A 12 -14.35 -14.07 -5.85
CA GLY A 12 -14.82 -13.70 -4.51
C GLY A 12 -13.72 -13.42 -3.50
N LEU A 13 -12.45 -13.34 -3.94
CA LEU A 13 -11.28 -13.10 -3.08
C LEU A 13 -10.77 -11.67 -3.23
N HIS A 14 -10.10 -11.18 -2.19
CA HIS A 14 -9.36 -9.92 -2.23
C HIS A 14 -7.96 -10.09 -2.84
N VAL A 15 -7.42 -9.01 -3.41
CA VAL A 15 -6.07 -8.98 -3.96
C VAL A 15 -5.09 -8.35 -2.96
N HIS A 16 -3.96 -9.02 -2.73
CA HIS A 16 -2.84 -8.46 -1.97
C HIS A 16 -1.66 -8.14 -2.88
N LEU A 17 -1.36 -6.85 -3.05
CA LEU A 17 -0.20 -6.41 -3.83
C LEU A 17 1.06 -6.42 -2.97
N ALA A 18 1.78 -7.54 -2.95
CA ALA A 18 2.94 -7.71 -2.09
C ALA A 18 4.13 -6.78 -2.43
N ARG A 19 4.32 -6.45 -3.72
CA ARG A 19 5.48 -5.68 -4.23
C ARG A 19 5.12 -4.92 -5.51
N GLY A 20 6.03 -4.03 -5.93
CA GLY A 20 5.98 -3.37 -7.23
C GLY A 20 5.42 -1.95 -7.15
N GLY A 21 6.25 -1.01 -6.68
CA GLY A 21 5.82 0.37 -6.44
C GLY A 21 5.23 1.09 -7.66
N GLN A 22 5.67 0.76 -8.88
CA GLN A 22 5.08 1.31 -10.10
C GLN A 22 3.61 0.89 -10.25
N LEU A 23 3.31 -0.41 -10.14
CA LEU A 23 1.95 -0.93 -10.24
C LEU A 23 1.11 -0.44 -9.05
N ALA A 24 1.68 -0.40 -7.85
CA ALA A 24 1.01 0.15 -6.67
C ALA A 24 0.62 1.63 -6.86
N GLY A 25 1.47 2.42 -7.52
CA GLY A 25 1.16 3.81 -7.88
C GLY A 25 0.03 3.92 -8.90
N GLN A 26 -0.01 3.05 -9.91
CA GLN A 26 -1.09 3.01 -10.91
C GLN A 26 -2.43 2.58 -10.32
N LEU A 27 -2.40 1.66 -9.34
CA LEU A 27 -3.58 1.14 -8.66
C LEU A 27 -3.93 1.91 -7.38
N LEU A 28 -3.27 3.04 -7.09
CA LEU A 28 -3.46 3.77 -5.83
C LEU A 28 -4.94 4.12 -5.58
N GLY A 29 -5.66 4.47 -6.65
CA GLY A 29 -7.09 4.74 -6.63
C GLY A 29 -8.00 3.51 -6.45
N GLU A 30 -7.46 2.30 -6.38
CA GLU A 30 -8.17 1.05 -6.13
C GLU A 30 -7.84 0.41 -4.76
N ILE A 31 -6.71 0.80 -4.14
CA ILE A 31 -6.27 0.29 -2.83
C ILE A 31 -7.23 0.76 -1.72
N ASP A 32 -7.87 -0.18 -1.04
CA ASP A 32 -8.75 0.06 0.11
C ASP A 32 -8.01 0.00 1.45
N ARG A 33 -6.93 -0.78 1.54
CA ARG A 33 -6.08 -0.93 2.72
C ARG A 33 -4.60 -0.87 2.35
N LEU A 34 -3.84 -0.07 3.10
CA LEU A 34 -2.39 0.04 2.98
C LEU A 34 -1.72 -0.50 4.24
N VAL A 35 -0.73 -1.38 4.08
CA VAL A 35 0.14 -1.83 5.16
C VAL A 35 1.56 -1.35 4.83
N VAL A 36 2.12 -0.52 5.70
CA VAL A 36 3.46 0.09 5.51
C VAL A 36 4.41 -0.46 6.55
N GLU A 37 5.53 -1.01 6.09
CA GLU A 37 6.64 -1.41 6.95
C GLU A 37 7.71 -0.31 6.96
N GLN A 38 7.82 0.40 8.07
CA GLN A 38 8.79 1.46 8.25
C GLN A 38 9.99 0.95 9.07
N TYR A 39 11.17 1.06 8.48
CA TYR A 39 12.43 0.64 9.08
C TYR A 39 13.21 1.86 9.60
N PRO A 40 13.94 1.75 10.72
CA PRO A 40 14.81 2.81 11.24
C PRO A 40 16.12 2.90 10.44
N VAL A 41 16.01 3.09 9.12
CA VAL A 41 17.13 3.14 8.18
C VAL A 41 17.01 4.41 7.32
N VAL A 42 18.10 5.18 7.26
CA VAL A 42 18.21 6.32 6.36
C VAL A 42 18.95 5.87 5.11
N ALA A 43 18.22 5.64 4.02
CA ALA A 43 18.80 5.10 2.78
C ALA A 43 19.48 6.16 1.88
N GLY A 44 19.08 7.44 1.99
CA GLY A 44 19.61 8.54 1.18
C GLY A 44 19.12 8.56 -0.29
N ALA A 45 18.98 7.40 -0.93
CA ALA A 45 18.38 7.23 -2.26
C ALA A 45 17.80 5.82 -2.42
N GLY A 46 16.90 5.61 -3.38
CA GLY A 46 16.34 4.29 -3.63
C GLY A 46 15.11 4.28 -4.54
N ARG A 47 14.51 3.09 -4.69
CA ARG A 47 13.25 2.92 -5.41
C ARG A 47 12.10 3.45 -4.55
N PRO A 48 11.22 4.31 -5.08
CA PRO A 48 10.07 4.80 -4.33
C PRO A 48 9.07 3.66 -4.08
N ALA A 49 8.38 3.72 -2.94
CA ALA A 49 7.35 2.76 -2.56
C ALA A 49 6.13 2.79 -3.50
N LEU A 50 5.81 3.96 -4.05
CA LEU A 50 4.77 4.20 -5.05
C LEU A 50 5.39 4.95 -6.24
N GLY A 51 5.03 4.56 -7.46
CA GLY A 51 5.48 5.20 -8.69
C GLY A 51 5.06 6.67 -8.80
N ALA A 52 5.75 7.42 -9.66
CA ALA A 52 5.76 8.89 -9.71
C ALA A 52 4.49 9.59 -10.26
N HIS A 53 3.30 8.98 -10.13
CA HIS A 53 2.05 9.67 -10.45
C HIS A 53 1.53 10.38 -9.19
N VAL A 54 1.58 11.71 -9.20
CA VAL A 54 1.08 12.53 -8.08
C VAL A 54 -0.45 12.59 -8.15
N ALA A 55 -1.10 11.76 -7.34
CA ALA A 55 -2.53 11.81 -7.06
C ALA A 55 -2.73 11.69 -5.54
N PRO A 56 -2.90 12.82 -4.82
CA PRO A 56 -3.08 12.78 -3.37
C PRO A 56 -4.24 11.87 -2.99
N THR A 57 -3.94 10.80 -2.27
CA THR A 57 -4.93 9.81 -1.84
C THR A 57 -4.88 9.74 -0.32
N GLY A 58 -5.99 10.09 0.31
CA GLY A 58 -6.11 10.09 1.77
C GLY A 58 -6.27 8.68 2.33
N PHE A 59 -5.54 8.41 3.41
CA PHE A 59 -5.69 7.20 4.22
C PHE A 59 -5.81 7.59 5.69
N VAL A 60 -6.65 6.88 6.43
CA VAL A 60 -6.78 6.97 7.87
C VAL A 60 -5.83 5.96 8.50
N LEU A 61 -5.04 6.39 9.47
CA LEU A 61 -4.17 5.50 10.24
C LEU A 61 -5.02 4.71 11.25
N ASP A 62 -5.20 3.42 11.00
CA ASP A 62 -6.01 2.55 11.87
C ASP A 62 -5.21 2.05 13.07
N GLY A 63 -3.88 1.90 12.91
CA GLY A 63 -3.02 1.45 13.98
C GLY A 63 -1.54 1.35 13.60
N VAL A 64 -0.71 1.25 14.63
CA VAL A 64 0.73 1.05 14.51
C VAL A 64 1.14 -0.07 15.45
N ARG A 65 1.87 -1.05 14.92
CA ARG A 65 2.48 -2.13 15.71
C ARG A 65 3.99 -2.06 15.60
N THR A 66 4.67 -1.95 16.73
CA THR A 66 6.13 -1.99 16.82
C THR A 66 6.59 -3.29 17.43
N SER A 67 7.74 -3.80 17.00
CA SER A 67 8.40 -4.97 17.61
C SER A 67 9.85 -4.61 17.96
N PRO A 68 10.41 -5.08 19.09
CA PRO A 68 11.82 -4.86 19.39
C PRO A 68 12.72 -5.35 18.25
N GLY A 69 13.57 -4.48 17.71
CA GLY A 69 14.46 -4.78 16.57
C GLY A 69 13.76 -4.99 15.22
N GLY A 70 12.43 -4.85 15.14
CA GLY A 70 11.65 -4.99 13.92
C GLY A 70 11.19 -3.64 13.34
N PRO A 71 10.53 -3.65 12.17
CA PRO A 71 9.90 -2.45 11.62
C PRO A 71 8.70 -2.01 12.47
N ALA A 72 8.34 -0.73 12.34
CA ALA A 72 6.99 -0.29 12.67
C ALA A 72 6.06 -0.66 11.52
N VAL A 73 4.98 -1.37 11.82
CA VAL A 73 3.95 -1.75 10.85
C VAL A 73 2.75 -0.84 11.03
N LEU A 74 2.48 0.00 10.03
CA LEU A 74 1.32 0.88 10.00
C LEU A 74 0.22 0.20 9.18
N THR A 75 -1.00 0.16 9.74
CA THR A 75 -2.19 -0.27 9.00
C THR A 75 -3.06 0.94 8.77
N CYS A 76 -3.42 1.18 7.51
CA CYS A 76 -4.25 2.31 7.12
C CYS A 76 -5.41 1.86 6.23
N SER A 77 -6.57 2.47 6.45
CA SER A 77 -7.75 2.29 5.62
C SER A 77 -7.94 3.51 4.72
N ARG A 78 -8.51 3.31 3.53
CA ARG A 78 -8.75 4.42 2.63
C ARG A 78 -9.78 5.39 3.20
N GLN A 79 -9.47 6.68 3.15
CA GLN A 79 -10.45 7.73 3.44
C GLN A 79 -11.44 7.79 2.27
N ARG A 80 -12.72 7.54 2.54
CA ARG A 80 -13.80 7.60 1.53
C ARG A 80 -14.21 9.02 1.22
#